data_AF-A0AAV7J7Y8-F1
#
_entry.id   AF-A0AAV7J7Y8-F1
#
_cell.length_a   1.000
_cell.length_b   1.000
_cell.length_c   1.000
_cell.angle_alpha   90.00
_cell.angle_beta   90.00
_cell.angle_gamma   90.00
#
_symmetry.space_group_name_H-M   'P 1'
#
loop_
_entity.id
_entity.type
_entity.pdbx_description
1 polymer ?
#
loop_
_entity_poly.entity_id
_entity_poly.type
_entity_poly.pdbx_seq_one_letter_code
_entity_poly.pdbx_strand_id
1 'polypeptide(L)'
;MSVSSEYSSSTIDDMDYTAEQKAIYGFTDDDLAPYTVAGLRKDAKKKGLSNDEIKKVIKQRRRVKVRKYSKNFRAREQQQMADMEVEIRVLHLRKQKLIDEKTKLITESAKFKKMVQSQPIVAYPQLQHTFLPISNFLTPKTEPIDPSEIKRNISSPSYTFFPSQTDNFTL
;
A
#
# COMPACT_ATOMS: atom_id res chain seq x y z
N MET A 1 -15.02 -1.65 -22.66
CA MET A 1 -13.79 -1.32 -23.40
C MET A 1 -12.67 -2.14 -22.81
N SER A 2 -12.28 -3.22 -23.49
CA SER A 2 -11.20 -4.11 -23.05
C SER A 2 -9.88 -3.58 -23.56
N VAL A 3 -8.99 -3.19 -22.67
CA VAL A 3 -7.62 -2.81 -23.00
C VAL A 3 -6.81 -4.10 -23.09
N SER A 4 -6.60 -4.58 -24.32
CA SER A 4 -5.67 -5.65 -24.62
C SER A 4 -4.26 -5.16 -24.33
N SER A 5 -3.71 -5.58 -23.20
CA SER A 5 -2.31 -5.38 -22.83
C SER A 5 -1.45 -6.30 -23.68
N GLU A 6 -1.15 -5.86 -24.90
CA GLU A 6 -0.13 -6.47 -25.76
C GLU A 6 1.26 -6.03 -25.28
N TYR A 7 1.66 -6.48 -24.10
CA TYR A 7 3.09 -6.53 -23.77
C TYR A 7 3.72 -7.66 -24.57
N SER A 8 4.04 -7.35 -25.82
CA SER A 8 5.04 -8.06 -26.61
C SER A 8 6.37 -8.00 -25.84
N SER A 9 6.58 -9.00 -24.99
CA SER A 9 7.85 -9.33 -24.34
C SER A 9 8.80 -9.76 -25.45
N SER A 10 9.45 -8.78 -26.09
CA SER A 10 10.42 -8.95 -27.14
C SER A 10 11.40 -10.09 -26.83
N THR A 11 11.29 -11.17 -27.60
CA THR A 11 12.38 -11.92 -28.23
C THR A 11 13.79 -11.59 -27.72
N ILE A 12 14.12 -12.06 -26.52
CA ILE A 12 15.50 -12.41 -26.11
C ILE A 12 15.69 -13.94 -26.21
N ASP A 13 14.94 -14.55 -27.12
CA ASP A 13 15.19 -15.85 -27.69
C ASP A 13 15.51 -15.51 -29.16
N ASP A 14 16.78 -15.44 -29.58
CA ASP A 14 17.28 -16.40 -30.56
C ASP A 14 18.79 -16.22 -30.79
N MET A 15 19.59 -16.62 -29.80
CA MET A 15 20.94 -17.12 -30.08
C MET A 15 21.20 -18.18 -29.04
N ASP A 16 20.65 -19.37 -29.28
CA ASP A 16 20.90 -20.54 -28.45
C ASP A 16 22.40 -20.72 -28.28
N TYR A 17 22.83 -20.59 -27.03
CA TYR A 17 24.07 -21.21 -26.59
C TYR A 17 23.75 -22.69 -26.54
N THR A 18 23.93 -23.33 -27.69
CA THR A 18 23.52 -24.71 -27.95
C THR A 18 24.13 -25.63 -26.90
N ALA A 19 23.48 -26.78 -26.65
CA ALA A 19 24.03 -27.82 -25.79
C ALA A 19 25.48 -28.21 -26.19
N GLU A 20 25.80 -28.06 -27.48
CA GLU A 20 27.14 -28.22 -28.04
C GLU A 20 28.15 -27.18 -27.51
N GLN A 21 27.76 -25.90 -27.37
CA GLN A 21 28.65 -24.88 -26.78
C GLN A 21 28.90 -25.13 -25.29
N LYS A 22 27.91 -25.69 -24.56
CA LYS A 22 28.11 -26.13 -23.17
C LYS A 22 29.10 -27.28 -23.08
N ALA A 23 29.08 -28.21 -24.04
CA ALA A 23 30.02 -29.33 -24.12
C ALA A 23 31.45 -28.86 -24.47
N ILE A 24 31.60 -27.84 -25.33
CA ILE A 24 32.92 -27.33 -25.75
C ILE A 24 33.64 -26.59 -24.61
N TYR A 25 32.92 -25.79 -23.81
CA TYR A 25 33.53 -24.98 -22.76
C TYR A 25 33.50 -25.63 -21.37
N GLY A 26 32.72 -26.71 -21.21
CA GLY A 26 32.60 -27.47 -19.97
C GLY A 26 32.05 -26.64 -18.80
N PHE A 27 31.16 -25.69 -19.07
CA PHE A 27 30.44 -24.91 -18.06
C PHE A 27 28.96 -25.09 -18.26
N THR A 28 28.24 -25.49 -17.21
CA THR A 28 26.77 -25.52 -17.24
C THR A 28 26.19 -24.16 -16.86
N ASP A 29 24.92 -23.91 -17.21
CA ASP A 29 24.25 -22.66 -16.85
C ASP A 29 24.13 -22.51 -15.32
N ASP A 30 23.97 -23.62 -14.60
CA ASP A 30 23.89 -23.65 -13.14
C ASP A 30 25.22 -23.29 -12.49
N ASP A 31 26.33 -23.70 -13.09
CA ASP A 31 27.68 -23.30 -12.64
C ASP A 31 27.93 -21.82 -12.92
N LEU A 32 27.54 -21.31 -14.10
CA LEU A 32 27.85 -19.94 -14.55
C LEU A 32 27.17 -18.85 -13.72
N ALA A 33 25.95 -19.09 -13.24
CA ALA A 33 25.16 -18.10 -12.51
C ALA A 33 25.85 -17.57 -11.22
N PRO A 34 26.38 -18.42 -10.32
CA PRO A 34 27.05 -17.98 -9.09
C PRO A 34 28.47 -17.42 -9.30
N TYR A 35 29.16 -17.77 -10.39
CA TYR A 35 30.54 -17.33 -10.60
C TYR A 35 30.71 -15.81 -10.53
N THR A 36 31.82 -15.34 -9.95
CA THR A 36 32.30 -13.97 -10.18
C THR A 36 33.01 -13.90 -11.54
N VAL A 37 33.05 -12.72 -12.17
CA VAL A 37 33.72 -12.56 -13.47
C VAL A 37 35.22 -12.87 -13.35
N ALA A 38 35.84 -12.52 -12.21
CA ALA A 38 37.23 -12.82 -11.94
C ALA A 38 37.48 -14.33 -11.78
N GLY A 39 36.63 -15.04 -11.04
CA GLY A 39 36.70 -16.50 -10.89
C GLY A 39 36.53 -17.22 -12.23
N LEU A 40 35.52 -16.81 -13.01
CA LEU A 40 35.24 -17.39 -14.32
C LEU A 40 36.42 -17.21 -15.29
N ARG A 41 37.06 -16.04 -15.30
CA ARG A 41 38.26 -15.80 -16.12
C ARG A 41 39.44 -16.68 -15.70
N LYS A 42 39.65 -16.87 -14.40
CA LYS A 42 40.74 -17.73 -13.89
C LYS A 42 40.51 -19.17 -14.31
N ASP A 43 39.31 -19.69 -14.11
CA ASP A 43 39.00 -21.09 -14.42
C ASP A 43 38.94 -21.37 -15.92
N ALA A 44 38.45 -20.43 -16.72
CA ALA A 44 38.48 -20.55 -18.17
C ALA A 44 39.92 -20.53 -18.72
N LYS A 45 40.83 -19.73 -18.14
CA LYS A 45 42.26 -19.76 -18.50
C LYS A 45 42.92 -21.08 -18.10
N LYS A 46 42.61 -21.64 -16.92
CA LYS A 46 43.12 -22.95 -16.49
C LYS A 46 42.70 -24.08 -17.42
N LYS A 47 41.49 -23.99 -17.99
CA LYS A 47 40.98 -24.92 -19.01
C LYS A 47 41.58 -24.69 -20.42
N GLY A 48 42.45 -23.70 -20.59
CA GLY A 48 43.11 -23.44 -21.87
C GLY A 48 42.26 -22.67 -22.89
N LEU A 49 41.15 -22.03 -22.47
CA LEU A 49 40.32 -21.26 -23.39
C LEU A 49 41.05 -19.98 -23.86
N SER A 50 40.85 -19.64 -25.13
CA SER A 50 41.30 -18.38 -25.71
C SER A 50 40.54 -17.18 -25.14
N ASN A 51 41.13 -15.99 -25.26
CA ASN A 51 40.51 -14.76 -24.76
C ASN A 51 39.13 -14.47 -25.38
N ASP A 52 38.91 -14.86 -26.64
CA ASP A 52 37.62 -14.65 -27.31
C ASP A 52 36.56 -15.65 -26.87
N GLU A 53 36.95 -16.88 -26.56
CA GLU A 53 36.05 -17.86 -25.95
C GLU A 53 35.66 -17.47 -24.52
N ILE A 54 36.61 -16.93 -23.74
CA ILE A 54 36.32 -16.38 -22.41
C ILE A 54 35.26 -15.26 -22.51
N LYS A 55 35.34 -14.38 -23.52
CA LYS A 55 34.30 -13.35 -23.75
C LYS A 55 32.94 -13.99 -24.05
N LYS A 56 32.88 -15.06 -24.84
CA LYS A 56 31.64 -15.79 -25.14
C LYS A 56 31.04 -16.41 -23.87
N VAL A 57 31.83 -17.05 -23.02
CA VAL A 57 31.39 -17.63 -21.74
C VAL A 57 30.88 -16.55 -20.78
N ILE A 58 31.53 -15.37 -20.73
CA ILE A 58 31.04 -14.23 -19.92
C ILE A 58 29.70 -13.70 -20.46
N LYS A 59 29.54 -13.59 -21.78
CA LYS A 59 28.26 -13.20 -22.40
C LYS A 59 27.17 -14.23 -22.05
N GLN A 60 27.49 -15.52 -22.09
CA GLN A 60 26.56 -16.57 -21.70
C GLN A 60 26.13 -16.43 -20.24
N ARG A 61 27.07 -16.23 -19.32
CA ARG A 61 26.75 -15.95 -17.91
C ARG A 61 25.80 -14.77 -17.75
N ARG A 62 25.98 -13.69 -18.53
CA ARG A 62 25.06 -12.54 -18.50
C ARG A 62 23.64 -12.95 -18.90
N ARG A 63 23.48 -13.75 -19.96
CA ARG A 63 22.18 -14.24 -20.41
C ARG A 63 21.49 -15.10 -19.35
N VAL A 64 22.23 -16.03 -18.74
CA VAL A 64 21.71 -16.86 -17.63
C VAL A 64 21.19 -15.99 -16.48
N LYS A 65 21.95 -14.95 -16.10
CA LYS A 65 21.50 -14.00 -15.08
C LYS A 65 20.25 -13.23 -15.49
N VAL A 66 20.20 -12.72 -16.71
CA VAL A 66 19.02 -12.00 -17.24
C VAL A 66 17.78 -12.91 -17.23
N ARG A 67 17.91 -14.18 -17.65
CA ARG A 67 16.82 -15.16 -17.59
C ARG A 67 16.32 -15.36 -16.15
N LYS A 68 17.25 -15.49 -15.19
CA LYS A 68 16.89 -15.60 -13.77
C LYS A 68 16.21 -14.34 -13.24
N TYR A 69 16.68 -13.15 -13.62
CA TYR A 69 16.04 -11.89 -13.24
C TYR A 69 14.64 -11.76 -13.83
N SER A 70 14.46 -12.12 -15.09
CA SER A 70 13.15 -12.12 -15.74
C SER A 70 12.17 -13.09 -15.07
N LYS A 71 12.61 -14.32 -14.76
CA LYS A 71 11.80 -15.30 -14.00
C LYS A 71 11.40 -14.75 -12.63
N ASN A 72 12.35 -14.17 -11.90
CA ASN A 72 12.08 -13.58 -10.59
C ASN A 72 11.16 -12.36 -10.66
N PHE A 73 11.30 -11.54 -11.71
CA PHE A 73 10.44 -10.40 -11.95
C PHE A 73 8.99 -10.85 -12.19
N ARG A 74 8.77 -11.80 -13.11
CA ARG A 74 7.45 -12.39 -13.37
C ARG A 74 6.84 -13.03 -12.12
N ALA A 75 7.65 -13.74 -11.32
CA ALA A 75 7.18 -14.32 -10.07
C ALA A 75 6.74 -13.26 -9.05
N ARG A 76 7.48 -12.15 -8.93
CA ARG A 76 7.12 -11.03 -8.05
C ARG A 76 5.85 -10.32 -8.54
N GLU A 77 5.73 -10.10 -9.84
CA GLU A 77 4.55 -9.51 -10.45
C GLU A 77 3.30 -10.37 -10.22
N GLN A 78 3.40 -11.69 -10.41
CA GLN A 78 2.33 -12.64 -10.09
C GLN A 78 1.96 -12.61 -8.61
N GLN A 79 2.94 -12.57 -7.72
CA GLN A 79 2.68 -12.46 -6.28
C GLN A 79 1.96 -11.15 -5.94
N GLN A 80 2.41 -10.02 -6.49
CA GLN A 80 1.77 -8.72 -6.27
C GLN A 80 0.32 -8.71 -6.77
N MET A 81 0.04 -9.32 -7.93
CA MET A 81 -1.34 -9.47 -8.41
C MET A 81 -2.19 -10.30 -7.44
N ALA A 82 -1.67 -11.42 -6.95
CA ALA A 82 -2.37 -12.25 -5.97
C ALA A 82 -2.63 -11.49 -4.67
N ASP A 83 -1.66 -10.72 -4.18
CA ASP A 83 -1.80 -9.90 -2.97
C ASP A 83 -2.88 -8.82 -3.15
N MET A 84 -2.90 -8.13 -4.30
CA MET A 84 -3.93 -7.15 -4.64
C MET A 84 -5.33 -7.79 -4.72
N GLU A 85 -5.46 -9.00 -5.29
CA GLU A 85 -6.73 -9.73 -5.33
C GLU A 85 -7.25 -10.09 -3.93
N VAL A 86 -6.35 -10.42 -3.00
CA VAL A 86 -6.70 -10.67 -1.60
C VAL A 86 -7.15 -9.37 -0.94
N GLU A 87 -6.42 -8.27 -1.15
CA GLU A 87 -6.78 -6.96 -0.60
C GLU A 87 -8.17 -6.50 -1.08
N ILE A 88 -8.45 -6.61 -2.38
CA ILE A 88 -9.77 -6.30 -2.94
C ILE A 88 -10.86 -7.12 -2.27
N ARG A 89 -10.65 -8.43 -2.07
CA ARG A 89 -11.61 -9.29 -1.38
C ARG A 89 -11.85 -8.86 0.07
N VAL A 90 -10.80 -8.54 0.81
CA VAL A 90 -10.90 -8.05 2.19
C VAL A 90 -11.66 -6.73 2.26
N LEU A 91 -11.32 -5.78 1.39
CA LEU A 91 -12.00 -4.48 1.31
C LEU A 91 -13.46 -4.63 0.90
N HIS A 92 -13.78 -5.54 -0.02
CA HIS A 92 -15.15 -5.82 -0.42
C HIS A 92 -15.98 -6.36 0.77
N LEU A 93 -15.44 -7.33 1.51
CA LEU A 93 -16.09 -7.86 2.71
C LEU A 93 -16.27 -6.78 3.79
N ARG A 94 -15.27 -5.91 3.99
CA ARG A 94 -15.35 -4.79 4.93
C ARG A 94 -16.43 -3.80 4.51
N LYS A 95 -16.50 -3.45 3.23
CA LYS A 95 -17.52 -2.58 2.66
C LYS A 95 -18.91 -3.16 2.89
N GLN A 96 -19.10 -4.45 2.64
CA GLN A 96 -20.41 -5.09 2.85
C GLN A 96 -20.84 -5.02 4.32
N LYS A 97 -19.93 -5.32 5.26
CA LYS A 97 -20.21 -5.19 6.71
C LYS A 97 -20.65 -3.77 7.09
N LEU A 98 -19.97 -2.75 6.56
CA LEU A 98 -20.32 -1.34 6.83
C LEU A 98 -21.68 -0.96 6.22
N ILE A 99 -22.03 -1.50 5.05
CA ILE A 99 -23.36 -1.32 4.46
C ILE A 99 -24.43 -1.93 5.37
N ASP A 100 -24.21 -3.17 5.82
CA ASP A 100 -25.14 -3.86 6.71
C ASP A 100 -25.32 -3.10 8.04
N GLU A 101 -24.23 -2.64 8.65
CA GLU A 101 -24.26 -1.78 9.85
C GLU A 101 -25.03 -0.47 9.62
N LYS A 102 -24.78 0.20 8.49
CA LYS A 102 -25.51 1.43 8.13
C LYS A 102 -27.01 1.17 8.00
N THR A 103 -27.42 0.07 7.35
CA THR A 103 -28.85 -0.26 7.21
C THR A 103 -29.51 -0.53 8.56
N LYS A 104 -28.81 -1.20 9.49
CA LYS A 104 -29.29 -1.41 10.87
C LYS A 104 -29.50 -0.09 11.59
N LEU A 105 -28.50 0.80 11.57
CA LEU A 105 -28.58 2.12 12.20
C LEU A 105 -29.71 2.99 11.63
N ILE A 106 -29.91 2.97 10.30
CA ILE A 106 -31.04 3.68 9.67
C ILE A 106 -32.37 3.14 10.19
N THR A 107 -32.50 1.82 10.30
CA THR A 107 -33.72 1.16 10.78
C THR A 107 -34.00 1.50 12.24
N GLU A 108 -32.97 1.48 13.09
CA GLU A 108 -33.06 1.87 14.51
C GLU A 108 -33.40 3.35 14.67
N SER A 109 -32.77 4.24 13.89
CA SER A 109 -33.08 5.66 13.87
C SER A 109 -34.54 5.91 13.48
N ALA A 110 -35.06 5.20 12.48
CA ALA A 110 -36.46 5.30 12.08
C ALA A 110 -37.42 4.83 13.19
N LYS A 111 -37.10 3.74 13.90
CA LYS A 111 -37.87 3.27 15.06
C LYS A 111 -37.88 4.32 16.18
N PHE A 112 -36.72 4.89 16.50
CA PHE A 112 -36.59 5.92 17.51
C PHE A 112 -37.40 7.18 17.16
N LYS A 113 -37.31 7.65 15.91
CA LYS A 113 -38.11 8.79 15.43
C LYS A 113 -39.61 8.56 15.60
N LYS A 114 -40.11 7.36 15.24
CA LYS A 114 -41.52 7.01 15.44
C LYS A 114 -41.91 7.03 16.92
N MET A 115 -41.06 6.48 17.80
CA MET A 115 -41.29 6.49 19.24
C MET A 115 -41.39 7.91 19.80
N VAL A 116 -40.47 8.81 19.43
CA VAL A 116 -40.48 10.21 19.87
C VAL A 116 -41.73 10.94 19.36
N GLN A 117 -42.12 10.73 18.09
CA GLN A 117 -43.32 11.35 17.53
C GLN A 117 -44.62 10.81 18.13
N SER A 118 -44.63 9.56 18.61
CA SER A 118 -45.79 8.95 19.25
C SER A 118 -45.99 9.35 20.71
N GLN A 119 -45.01 10.04 21.31
CA GLN A 119 -45.15 10.57 22.67
C GLN A 119 -46.09 11.78 22.61
N PRO A 120 -47.16 11.83 23.41
CA PRO A 120 -47.98 13.02 23.50
C PRO A 120 -47.09 14.16 23.98
N ILE A 121 -47.00 15.24 23.18
CA ILE A 121 -46.48 16.51 23.67
C ILE A 121 -47.37 16.83 24.86
N VAL A 122 -46.85 16.75 26.08
CA VAL A 122 -47.50 17.32 27.25
C VAL A 122 -47.51 18.82 26.99
N ALA A 123 -48.56 19.28 26.31
CA ALA A 123 -48.89 20.69 26.23
C ALA A 123 -49.19 21.08 27.68
N TYR A 124 -48.20 21.65 28.36
CA TYR A 124 -48.46 22.37 29.58
C TYR A 124 -49.58 23.38 29.25
N PRO A 125 -50.68 23.41 30.01
CA PRO A 125 -51.66 24.48 29.84
C PRO A 125 -50.87 25.78 29.94
N GLN A 126 -51.03 26.67 28.97
CA GLN A 126 -50.43 28.00 29.04
C GLN A 126 -50.87 28.60 30.37
N LEU A 127 -49.94 28.71 31.32
CA LEU A 127 -50.16 29.40 32.58
C LEU A 127 -50.40 30.85 32.21
N GLN A 128 -51.68 31.20 32.07
CA GLN A 128 -52.11 32.58 32.09
C GLN A 128 -51.70 33.14 33.46
N HIS A 129 -50.68 33.99 33.43
CA HIS A 129 -50.28 34.90 34.49
C HIS A 129 -50.01 34.29 35.87
N THR A 130 -48.86 33.62 36.03
CA THR A 130 -48.16 33.65 37.32
C THR A 130 -47.16 34.79 37.31
N PHE A 131 -47.54 35.92 37.92
CA PHE A 131 -46.58 36.94 38.34
C PHE A 131 -45.66 36.31 39.40
N LEU A 132 -44.40 36.08 39.04
CA LEU A 132 -43.36 35.75 40.01
C LEU A 132 -42.79 37.05 40.57
N PRO A 133 -42.81 37.28 41.90
CA PRO A 133 -42.14 38.43 42.49
C PRO A 133 -40.62 38.32 42.24
N ILE A 134 -40.02 39.43 41.79
CA ILE A 134 -38.63 39.55 41.33
C ILE A 134 -37.59 39.26 42.44
N SER A 135 -38.02 39.01 43.68
CA SER A 135 -37.13 38.91 44.85
C SER A 135 -36.35 37.60 44.98
N ASN A 136 -36.51 36.60 44.10
CA ASN A 136 -35.78 35.32 44.19
C ASN A 136 -34.67 35.13 43.14
N PHE A 137 -34.35 36.15 42.34
CA PHE A 137 -33.13 36.10 41.53
C PHE A 137 -31.92 36.38 42.43
N LEU A 138 -31.36 35.32 43.01
CA LEU A 138 -29.97 35.31 43.44
C LEU A 138 -29.11 35.69 42.23
N THR A 139 -28.54 36.88 42.23
CA THR A 139 -27.52 37.26 41.26
C THR A 139 -26.31 36.34 41.46
N PRO A 140 -25.84 35.62 40.42
CA PRO A 140 -24.54 34.99 40.53
C PRO A 140 -23.51 36.11 40.66
N LYS A 141 -22.66 36.04 41.69
CA LYS A 141 -21.45 36.85 41.77
C LYS A 141 -20.59 36.51 40.56
N THR A 142 -20.64 37.35 39.53
CA THR A 142 -19.74 37.28 38.39
C THR A 142 -18.41 37.83 38.85
N GLU A 143 -17.47 36.97 39.23
CA GLU A 143 -16.06 37.36 39.19
C GLU A 143 -15.67 37.52 37.71
N PRO A 144 -14.96 38.60 37.32
CA PRO A 144 -14.55 38.80 35.95
C PRO A 144 -13.51 37.75 35.56
N ILE A 145 -13.80 36.99 34.51
CA ILE A 145 -12.88 36.03 33.89
C ILE A 145 -11.72 36.81 33.26
N ASP A 146 -10.49 36.51 33.69
CA ASP A 146 -9.26 37.11 33.16
C ASP A 146 -9.05 36.65 31.69
N PRO A 147 -8.94 37.58 30.72
CA PRO A 147 -8.81 37.24 29.30
C PRO A 147 -7.51 36.51 28.94
N SER A 148 -6.55 36.38 29.88
CA SER A 148 -5.28 35.70 29.66
C SER A 148 -5.37 34.16 29.63
N GLU A 149 -6.47 33.56 30.10
CA GLU A 149 -6.66 32.10 30.10
C GLU A 149 -7.22 31.51 28.79
N ILE A 150 -7.70 32.35 27.87
CA ILE A 150 -8.39 31.91 26.63
C ILE A 150 -7.40 31.34 25.58
N LYS A 151 -6.08 31.49 25.76
CA LYS A 151 -5.08 31.09 24.75
C LYS A 151 -4.53 29.65 24.85
N ARG A 152 -5.03 28.79 25.75
CA ARG A 152 -4.45 27.44 25.93
C ARG A 152 -5.23 26.26 25.34
N ASN A 153 -6.37 26.47 24.66
CA ASN A 153 -7.19 25.35 24.16
C ASN A 153 -7.56 25.38 22.67
N ILE A 154 -6.64 25.86 21.83
CA ILE A 154 -6.61 25.50 20.41
C ILE A 154 -5.28 24.80 20.11
N SER A 155 -5.15 23.59 20.66
CA SER A 155 -4.22 22.59 20.13
C SER A 155 -4.83 22.02 18.85
N SER A 156 -4.55 22.67 17.72
CA SER A 156 -4.75 22.06 16.40
C SER A 156 -3.97 20.74 16.34
N PRO A 157 -4.56 19.62 15.84
CA PRO A 157 -3.77 18.42 15.59
C PRO A 157 -2.75 18.73 14.48
N SER A 158 -1.47 18.64 14.81
CA SER A 158 -0.38 18.74 13.86
C SER A 158 -0.42 17.55 12.90
N TYR A 159 -0.63 17.83 11.62
CA TYR A 159 -0.43 16.88 10.54
C TYR A 159 1.08 16.66 10.36
N THR A 160 1.60 15.51 10.79
CA THR A 160 2.98 15.11 10.50
C THR A 160 3.05 14.54 9.08
N PHE A 161 3.52 15.36 8.15
CA PHE A 161 4.01 14.94 6.84
C PHE A 161 5.34 14.18 7.03
N PHE A 162 5.39 12.91 6.66
CA PHE A 162 6.65 12.16 6.60
C PHE A 162 7.43 12.57 5.34
N PRO A 163 8.65 13.12 5.44
CA PRO A 163 9.51 13.24 4.27
C PRO A 163 10.06 11.86 3.90
N SER A 164 9.83 11.43 2.66
CA SER A 164 10.53 10.29 2.07
C SER A 164 12.03 10.57 2.08
N GLN A 165 12.80 9.71 2.74
CA GLN A 165 14.25 9.67 2.61
C GLN A 165 14.58 9.33 1.15
N THR A 166 14.97 10.35 0.38
CA THR A 166 15.72 10.16 -0.85
C THR A 166 17.16 9.90 -0.45
N ASP A 167 17.60 8.65 -0.57
CA ASP A 167 19.00 8.29 -0.43
C ASP A 167 19.84 9.04 -1.48
N ASN A 168 20.89 9.66 -0.97
CA ASN A 168 21.90 10.36 -1.74
C ASN A 168 22.57 9.41 -2.74
N PHE A 169 22.39 9.68 -4.03
CA PHE A 169 23.32 9.25 -5.06
C PHE A 169 24.46 10.27 -5.14
N THR A 170 25.62 9.90 -4.61
CA THR A 170 26.90 10.52 -4.99
C THR A 170 27.38 9.89 -6.29
N LEU A 171 27.72 10.75 -7.25
CA LEU A 171 28.46 10.44 -8.48
C LEU A 171 29.90 10.05 -8.18
#